data_AF-A0A528EQT0-F1
#
_entry.id   AF-A0A528EQT0-F1
#
_cell.length_a   1.000
_cell.length_b   1.000
_cell.length_c   1.000
_cell.angle_alpha   90.00
_cell.angle_beta   90.00
_cell.angle_gamma   90.00
#
_symmetry.space_group_name_H-M   'P 1'
#
loop_
_entity.id
_entity.type
_entity.pdbx_description
1 polymer ?
#
loop_
_entity_poly.entity_id
_entity_poly.type
_entity_poly.pdbx_seq_one_letter_code
_entity_poly.pdbx_strand_id
1 'polypeptide(L)'
;FTIASPPTRPERISLTIKAATDGKATRILHDHFHEGCGVEISEARGEFTLHGRTVEKALFLCAGSGITPLMSMVRTLHDLGEELDLCLIQCSRTASDVLFGQELAMLSRSMPKLRVETVFSRPSDLDSNRPGRLNKSQLALLVPDASDRTAFVCGPTGFMAVMRGHLLELGIPADRIFEEAFGPRPATTTKISAGEKAVVSFERSGFHVEADEDTTILNCAETAGIHIETACQMGLCGTCKVKLTRGEVDMSDMGGLSEVDCKDGFILACCSRPRGHVAVDL
;
A
#
# COMPACT_ATOMS: atom_id res chain seq x y z
N PHE A 1 2.45 0.99 9.45
CA PHE A 1 3.21 -0.16 8.91
C PHE A 1 2.31 -1.39 8.96
N THR A 2 2.39 -2.28 7.98
CA THR A 2 1.55 -3.49 7.98
C THR A 2 2.05 -4.51 9.00
N ILE A 3 1.11 -5.11 9.72
CA ILE A 3 1.36 -6.19 10.68
C ILE A 3 1.62 -7.48 9.91
N ALA A 4 2.78 -8.10 10.13
CA ALA A 4 3.16 -9.37 9.51
C ALA A 4 2.81 -10.57 10.40
N SER A 5 2.58 -10.38 11.70
CA SER A 5 2.14 -11.46 12.59
C SER A 5 0.66 -11.78 12.36
N PRO A 6 0.20 -13.01 12.61
CA PRO A 6 -1.20 -13.35 12.47
C PRO A 6 -2.00 -12.89 13.71
N PRO A 7 -3.30 -12.58 13.58
CA PRO A 7 -4.16 -12.24 14.72
C PRO A 7 -4.39 -13.42 15.68
N THR A 8 -4.10 -14.64 15.26
CA THR A 8 -4.12 -15.87 16.10
C THR A 8 -3.05 -15.89 17.20
N ARG A 9 -2.08 -14.95 17.15
CA ARG A 9 -0.97 -14.82 18.11
C ARG A 9 -0.95 -13.41 18.72
N PRO A 10 -1.98 -13.04 19.53
CA PRO A 10 -2.22 -11.66 19.96
C PRO A 10 -1.14 -11.09 20.90
N GLU A 11 -0.31 -11.94 21.48
CA GLU A 11 0.76 -11.55 22.40
C GLU A 11 1.94 -10.86 21.72
N ARG A 12 2.05 -10.92 20.38
CA ARG A 12 3.17 -10.33 19.63
C ARG A 12 2.72 -9.68 18.33
N ILE A 13 3.13 -8.42 18.15
CA ILE A 13 3.04 -7.70 16.88
C ILE A 13 4.40 -7.71 16.19
N SER A 14 4.47 -8.21 14.96
CA SER A 14 5.68 -8.14 14.14
C SER A 14 5.50 -7.20 12.96
N LEU A 15 6.45 -6.28 12.76
CA LEU A 15 6.51 -5.36 11.63
C LEU A 15 7.80 -5.62 10.85
N THR A 16 7.76 -5.51 9.53
CA THR A 16 8.97 -5.60 8.68
C THR A 16 9.13 -4.29 7.93
N ILE A 17 10.07 -3.48 8.40
CA ILE A 17 10.19 -2.09 7.98
C ILE A 17 11.40 -1.97 7.06
N LYS A 18 11.13 -1.77 5.76
CA LYS A 18 12.19 -1.48 4.80
C LYS A 18 12.65 -0.05 4.98
N ALA A 19 13.96 0.11 5.09
CA ALA A 19 14.62 1.39 5.10
C ALA A 19 14.48 2.06 3.70
N ALA A 20 13.60 3.08 3.54
CA ALA A 20 13.52 3.92 2.33
C ALA A 20 14.63 4.98 2.27
N THR A 21 15.36 5.14 1.16
CA THR A 21 16.60 5.96 1.06
C THR A 21 16.48 7.38 1.63
N ASP A 22 15.33 8.00 1.44
CA ASP A 22 14.92 9.34 1.87
C ASP A 22 13.88 9.32 3.01
N GLY A 23 13.60 8.14 3.56
CA GLY A 23 12.52 7.92 4.52
C GLY A 23 12.88 8.36 5.92
N LYS A 24 12.34 9.49 6.37
CA LYS A 24 12.52 10.05 7.73
C LYS A 24 12.26 9.02 8.83
N ALA A 25 11.02 8.54 8.95
CA ALA A 25 10.63 7.60 10.01
C ALA A 25 11.32 6.23 9.88
N THR A 26 11.42 5.68 8.66
CA THR A 26 12.06 4.37 8.46
C THR A 26 13.56 4.39 8.74
N ARG A 27 14.26 5.53 8.55
CA ARG A 27 15.66 5.67 8.94
C ARG A 27 15.81 5.79 10.44
N ILE A 28 15.03 6.64 11.09
CA ILE A 28 15.03 6.75 12.56
C ILE A 28 14.81 5.39 13.22
N LEU A 29 13.88 4.59 12.70
CA LEU A 29 13.63 3.24 13.21
C LEU A 29 14.80 2.28 12.97
N HIS A 30 15.60 2.45 11.92
CA HIS A 30 16.80 1.62 11.72
C HIS A 30 18.00 2.11 12.55
N ASP A 31 18.10 3.43 12.75
CA ASP A 31 19.27 4.07 13.36
C ASP A 31 19.16 4.15 14.89
N HIS A 32 17.94 4.20 15.45
CA HIS A 32 17.71 4.49 16.87
C HIS A 32 16.77 3.52 17.59
N PHE A 33 16.02 2.67 16.88
CA PHE A 33 15.10 1.74 17.55
C PHE A 33 15.83 0.44 17.92
N HIS A 34 15.79 0.09 19.19
CA HIS A 34 16.44 -1.10 19.72
C HIS A 34 15.57 -1.76 20.80
N GLU A 35 15.97 -2.94 21.25
CA GLU A 35 15.28 -3.64 22.34
C GLU A 35 15.19 -2.73 23.59
N GLY A 36 14.02 -2.76 24.24
CA GLY A 36 13.71 -1.91 25.40
C GLY A 36 13.10 -0.54 25.05
N CYS A 37 13.10 -0.11 23.79
CA CYS A 37 12.38 1.10 23.39
C CYS A 37 10.85 0.92 23.59
N GLY A 38 10.22 1.88 24.27
CA GLY A 38 8.76 2.00 24.29
C GLY A 38 8.25 2.51 22.94
N VAL A 39 7.09 2.01 22.51
CA VAL A 39 6.40 2.46 21.30
C VAL A 39 4.95 2.75 21.61
N GLU A 40 4.44 3.83 21.04
CA GLU A 40 3.01 4.10 20.96
C GLU A 40 2.50 3.57 19.63
N ILE A 41 1.44 2.77 19.67
CA ILE A 41 0.81 2.19 18.49
C ILE A 41 -0.67 2.52 18.50
N SER A 42 -1.22 2.92 17.36
CA SER A 42 -2.66 3.06 17.19
C SER A 42 -3.33 1.68 17.04
N GLU A 43 -4.66 1.67 17.03
CA GLU A 43 -5.43 0.49 16.63
C GLU A 43 -5.06 0.02 15.21
N ALA A 44 -5.19 -1.30 14.99
CA ALA A 44 -5.06 -1.88 13.66
C ALA A 44 -6.23 -1.46 12.76
N ARG A 45 -5.94 -1.14 11.50
CA ARG A 45 -6.91 -0.69 10.50
C ARG A 45 -6.54 -1.25 9.13
N GLY A 46 -7.53 -1.41 8.24
CA GLY A 46 -7.34 -1.81 6.85
C GLY A 46 -8.33 -2.88 6.38
N GLU A 47 -8.61 -2.91 5.08
CA GLU A 47 -9.58 -3.81 4.43
C GLU A 47 -8.91 -4.95 3.63
N PHE A 48 -7.57 -4.94 3.57
CA PHE A 48 -6.77 -5.92 2.84
C PHE A 48 -6.57 -7.19 3.67
N THR A 49 -7.62 -8.00 3.74
CA THR A 49 -7.68 -9.22 4.56
C THR A 49 -8.50 -10.32 3.87
N LEU A 50 -8.19 -11.57 4.19
CA LEU A 50 -9.03 -12.74 3.86
C LEU A 50 -10.26 -12.83 4.78
N HIS A 51 -10.24 -12.21 5.96
CA HIS A 51 -11.33 -12.29 6.92
C HIS A 51 -12.64 -11.75 6.32
N GLY A 52 -13.75 -12.46 6.57
CA GLY A 52 -15.07 -12.08 6.05
C GLY A 52 -15.25 -12.34 4.55
N ARG A 53 -14.31 -13.02 3.88
CA ARG A 53 -14.40 -13.34 2.45
C ARG A 53 -14.50 -14.85 2.25
N THR A 54 -15.38 -15.26 1.33
CA THR A 54 -15.40 -16.65 0.84
C THR A 54 -14.46 -16.73 -0.36
N VAL A 55 -13.32 -17.42 -0.19
CA VAL A 55 -12.30 -17.59 -1.23
C VAL A 55 -11.94 -19.07 -1.31
N GLU A 56 -12.14 -19.69 -2.48
CA GLU A 56 -11.81 -21.11 -2.70
C GLU A 56 -10.37 -21.30 -3.20
N LYS A 57 -9.92 -20.38 -4.05
CA LYS A 57 -8.54 -20.32 -4.55
C LYS A 57 -8.01 -18.89 -4.50
N ALA A 58 -6.81 -18.72 -3.97
CA ALA A 58 -6.16 -17.43 -3.85
C ALA A 58 -4.87 -17.35 -4.68
N LEU A 59 -4.59 -16.15 -5.17
CA LEU A 59 -3.33 -15.76 -5.77
C LEU A 59 -2.77 -14.57 -5.00
N PHE A 60 -1.64 -14.76 -4.32
CA PHE A 60 -0.92 -13.75 -3.58
C PHE A 60 0.25 -13.26 -4.42
N LEU A 61 0.22 -12.00 -4.85
CA LEU A 61 1.29 -11.37 -5.62
C LEU A 61 1.94 -10.26 -4.80
N CYS A 62 3.25 -10.33 -4.61
CA CYS A 62 3.95 -9.27 -3.91
C CYS A 62 5.29 -8.90 -4.51
N ALA A 63 5.75 -7.70 -4.16
CA ALA A 63 7.12 -7.27 -4.39
C ALA A 63 7.74 -6.59 -3.17
N GLY A 64 8.95 -7.01 -2.79
CA GLY A 64 9.66 -6.45 -1.63
C GLY A 64 8.87 -6.58 -0.33
N SER A 65 8.73 -5.48 0.43
CA SER A 65 7.94 -5.43 1.68
C SER A 65 6.43 -5.63 1.47
N GLY A 66 5.97 -5.65 0.21
CA GLY A 66 4.65 -6.11 -0.25
C GLY A 66 4.18 -7.43 0.37
N ILE A 67 5.12 -8.27 0.77
CA ILE A 67 4.85 -9.58 1.35
C ILE A 67 4.24 -9.53 2.76
N THR A 68 4.39 -8.42 3.49
CA THR A 68 4.00 -8.33 4.91
C THR A 68 2.54 -8.64 5.21
N PRO A 69 1.53 -8.05 4.54
CA PRO A 69 0.13 -8.45 4.74
C PRO A 69 -0.11 -9.91 4.35
N LEU A 70 0.53 -10.36 3.27
CA LEU A 70 0.37 -11.72 2.75
C LEU A 70 0.91 -12.76 3.74
N MET A 71 2.02 -12.47 4.42
CA MET A 71 2.56 -13.35 5.46
C MET A 71 1.66 -13.42 6.69
N SER A 72 1.03 -12.31 7.10
CA SER A 72 0.03 -12.35 8.18
C SER A 72 -1.11 -13.30 7.82
N MET A 73 -1.62 -13.21 6.59
CA MET A 73 -2.67 -14.10 6.09
C MET A 73 -2.21 -15.56 5.97
N VAL A 74 -1.02 -15.84 5.42
CA VAL A 74 -0.48 -17.21 5.33
C VAL A 74 -0.29 -17.83 6.71
N ARG A 75 0.27 -17.09 7.67
CA ARG A 75 0.44 -17.56 9.05
C ARG A 75 -0.89 -17.84 9.72
N THR A 76 -1.91 -17.02 9.44
CA THR A 76 -3.28 -17.23 9.95
C THR A 76 -3.86 -18.53 9.40
N LEU A 77 -3.76 -18.76 8.09
CA LEU A 77 -4.22 -20.00 7.45
C LEU A 77 -3.51 -21.22 8.05
N HIS A 78 -2.20 -21.12 8.28
CA HIS A 78 -1.43 -22.18 8.90
C HIS A 78 -1.89 -22.48 10.33
N ASP A 79 -2.05 -21.45 11.16
CA ASP A 79 -2.46 -21.59 12.57
C ASP A 79 -3.85 -22.20 12.73
N LEU A 80 -4.76 -21.88 11.79
CA LEU A 80 -6.13 -22.41 11.79
C LEU A 80 -6.26 -23.77 11.09
N GLY A 81 -5.19 -24.27 10.45
CA GLY A 81 -5.24 -25.50 9.66
C GLY A 81 -6.11 -25.39 8.40
N GLU A 82 -6.30 -24.18 7.87
CA GLU A 82 -7.13 -23.91 6.70
C GLU A 82 -6.45 -24.39 5.42
N GLU A 83 -7.17 -25.17 4.62
CA GLU A 83 -6.65 -25.77 3.39
C GLU A 83 -7.02 -24.98 2.12
N LEU A 84 -6.72 -23.68 2.11
CA LEU A 84 -6.91 -22.81 0.95
C LEU A 84 -5.93 -23.20 -0.18
N ASP A 85 -6.42 -23.34 -1.41
CA ASP A 85 -5.57 -23.44 -2.61
C ASP A 85 -4.91 -22.08 -2.86
N LEU A 86 -3.66 -21.95 -2.44
CA LEU A 86 -2.94 -20.69 -2.40
C LEU A 86 -1.66 -20.76 -3.24
N CYS A 87 -1.61 -19.93 -4.29
CA CYS A 87 -0.37 -19.64 -4.99
C CYS A 87 0.18 -18.29 -4.52
N LEU A 88 1.39 -18.26 -3.99
CA LEU A 88 2.10 -17.04 -3.60
C LEU A 88 3.28 -16.84 -4.56
N ILE A 89 3.34 -15.69 -5.23
CA ILE A 89 4.46 -15.28 -6.06
C ILE A 89 5.12 -14.05 -5.43
N GLN A 90 6.37 -14.23 -5.00
CA GLN A 90 7.19 -13.18 -4.43
C GLN A 90 8.19 -12.65 -5.47
N CYS A 91 8.09 -11.36 -5.79
CA CYS A 91 9.03 -10.69 -6.68
C CYS A 91 10.11 -9.95 -5.88
N SER A 92 11.37 -10.31 -6.09
CA SER A 92 12.54 -9.68 -5.47
C SER A 92 13.58 -9.27 -6.52
N ARG A 93 14.60 -8.47 -6.15
CA ARG A 93 15.68 -8.15 -7.11
C ARG A 93 16.64 -9.33 -7.21
N THR A 94 17.16 -9.78 -6.06
CA THR A 94 18.08 -10.91 -5.93
C THR A 94 17.56 -11.91 -4.88
N ALA A 95 18.21 -13.08 -4.76
CA ALA A 95 17.92 -14.05 -3.70
C ALA A 95 18.12 -13.46 -2.28
N SER A 96 19.10 -12.57 -2.10
CA SER A 96 19.34 -11.88 -0.83
C SER A 96 18.25 -10.87 -0.43
N ASP A 97 17.40 -10.45 -1.37
CA ASP A 97 16.26 -9.57 -1.11
C ASP A 97 14.98 -10.35 -0.74
N VAL A 98 15.01 -11.69 -0.69
CA VAL A 98 13.84 -12.51 -0.35
C VAL A 98 13.55 -12.41 1.14
N LEU A 99 12.44 -11.75 1.45
CA LEU A 99 11.90 -11.71 2.81
C LEU A 99 11.14 -13.00 3.10
N PHE A 100 11.29 -13.56 4.30
CA PHE A 100 10.59 -14.76 4.78
C PHE A 100 10.84 -16.06 3.99
N GLY A 101 11.88 -16.12 3.15
CA GLY A 101 12.12 -17.28 2.28
C GLY A 101 12.25 -18.62 3.02
N GLN A 102 13.00 -18.66 4.13
CA GLN A 102 13.12 -19.89 4.95
C GLN A 102 11.79 -20.30 5.58
N GLU A 103 11.03 -19.33 6.10
CA GLU A 103 9.72 -19.59 6.73
C GLU A 103 8.70 -20.08 5.72
N LEU A 104 8.61 -19.44 4.55
CA LEU A 104 7.74 -19.87 3.46
C LEU A 104 8.09 -21.28 2.96
N ALA A 105 9.38 -21.63 2.91
CA ALA A 105 9.81 -22.99 2.57
C ALA A 105 9.36 -24.01 3.62
N MET A 106 9.35 -23.65 4.91
CA MET A 106 8.82 -24.52 5.98
C MET A 106 7.29 -24.64 5.89
N LEU A 107 6.58 -23.52 5.71
CA LEU A 107 5.12 -23.49 5.57
C LEU A 107 4.65 -24.30 4.36
N SER A 108 5.35 -24.20 3.22
CA SER A 108 5.01 -24.97 2.02
C SER A 108 5.16 -26.49 2.23
N ARG A 109 5.96 -26.93 3.21
CA ARG A 109 6.07 -28.35 3.58
C ARG A 109 4.93 -28.82 4.48
N SER A 110 4.35 -27.93 5.28
CA SER A 110 3.26 -28.24 6.22
C SER A 110 1.87 -27.90 5.66
N MET A 111 1.78 -27.13 4.58
CA MET A 111 0.53 -26.72 3.92
C MET A 111 0.52 -27.27 2.48
N PRO A 112 -0.08 -28.45 2.23
CA PRO A 112 0.01 -29.13 0.92
C PRO A 112 -0.54 -28.34 -0.28
N LYS A 113 -1.45 -27.39 -0.01
CA LYS A 113 -2.09 -26.52 -1.01
C LYS A 113 -1.44 -25.14 -1.13
N LEU A 114 -0.36 -24.87 -0.38
CA LEU A 114 0.45 -23.66 -0.52
C LEU A 114 1.57 -23.90 -1.54
N ARG A 115 1.54 -23.18 -2.65
CA ARG A 115 2.62 -23.13 -3.63
C ARG A 115 3.29 -21.77 -3.62
N VAL A 116 4.59 -21.76 -3.33
CA VAL A 116 5.40 -20.53 -3.26
C VAL A 116 6.36 -20.50 -4.44
N GLU A 117 6.33 -19.39 -5.18
CA GLU A 117 7.22 -19.12 -6.31
C GLU A 117 7.97 -17.82 -6.05
N THR A 118 9.25 -17.78 -6.38
CA THR A 118 10.06 -16.56 -6.29
C THR A 118 10.53 -16.15 -7.68
N VAL A 119 10.38 -14.87 -8.00
CA VAL A 119 10.80 -14.30 -9.29
C VAL A 119 11.82 -13.19 -9.04
N PHE A 120 12.97 -13.30 -9.69
CA PHE A 120 14.08 -12.35 -9.55
C PHE A 120 14.17 -11.44 -10.77
N SER A 121 14.12 -10.12 -10.53
CA SER A 121 14.36 -9.14 -11.60
C SER A 121 15.85 -8.98 -11.96
N ARG A 122 16.76 -9.48 -11.11
CA ARG A 122 18.22 -9.53 -11.31
C ARG A 122 18.76 -10.88 -10.79
N PRO A 123 18.42 -12.01 -11.42
CA PRO A 123 18.91 -13.32 -10.96
C PRO A 123 20.42 -13.43 -11.13
N SER A 124 21.09 -14.16 -10.25
CA SER A 124 22.41 -14.71 -10.57
C SER A 124 22.26 -15.93 -11.49
N ASP A 125 23.37 -16.40 -12.05
CA ASP A 125 23.40 -17.61 -12.88
C ASP A 125 22.87 -18.86 -12.14
N LEU A 126 22.82 -18.82 -10.81
CA LEU A 126 22.35 -19.90 -9.95
C LEU A 126 20.88 -19.77 -9.55
N ASP A 127 20.28 -18.59 -9.68
CA ASP A 127 19.01 -18.25 -9.02
C ASP A 127 17.76 -18.48 -9.89
N SER A 128 17.89 -18.57 -11.23
CA SER A 128 16.72 -18.82 -12.07
C SER A 128 17.06 -19.15 -13.53
N ASN A 129 16.31 -20.09 -14.11
CA ASN A 129 16.21 -20.26 -15.57
C ASN A 129 15.30 -19.21 -16.24
N ARG A 130 14.70 -18.27 -15.46
CA ARG A 130 13.74 -17.28 -15.94
C ARG A 130 14.23 -15.87 -15.63
N PRO A 131 15.06 -15.27 -16.51
CA PRO A 131 15.56 -13.92 -16.28
C PRO A 131 14.45 -12.88 -16.43
N GLY A 132 14.44 -11.91 -15.51
CA GLY A 132 13.72 -10.65 -15.67
C GLY A 132 12.50 -10.47 -14.76
N ARG A 133 11.88 -9.29 -14.89
CA ARG A 133 10.68 -8.93 -14.12
C ARG A 133 9.50 -9.83 -14.53
N LEU A 134 8.67 -10.19 -13.54
CA LEU A 134 7.44 -10.95 -13.75
C LEU A 134 6.57 -10.26 -14.83
N ASN A 135 6.35 -10.96 -15.94
CA ASN A 135 5.48 -10.52 -17.02
C ASN A 135 4.26 -11.45 -17.18
N LYS A 136 3.30 -11.06 -18.04
CA LYS A 136 2.09 -11.85 -18.29
C LYS A 136 2.35 -13.31 -18.67
N SER A 137 3.29 -13.58 -19.58
CA SER A 137 3.56 -14.95 -20.04
C SER A 137 4.12 -15.83 -18.92
N GLN A 138 4.99 -15.27 -18.08
CA GLN A 138 5.49 -15.94 -16.89
C GLN A 138 4.36 -16.15 -15.87
N LEU A 139 3.50 -15.16 -15.64
CA LEU A 139 2.37 -15.26 -14.73
C LEU A 139 1.38 -16.34 -15.19
N ALA A 140 1.05 -16.40 -16.49
CA ALA A 140 0.20 -17.44 -17.08
C ALA A 140 0.80 -18.84 -16.92
N LEU A 141 2.12 -18.97 -17.05
CA LEU A 141 2.81 -20.25 -16.85
C LEU A 141 2.83 -20.66 -15.38
N LEU A 142 2.97 -19.71 -14.46
CA LEU A 142 2.97 -19.96 -13.03
C LEU A 142 1.56 -20.20 -12.49
N VAL A 143 0.52 -19.63 -13.10
CA VAL A 143 -0.86 -19.68 -12.61
C VAL A 143 -1.79 -19.92 -13.80
N PRO A 144 -1.81 -21.14 -14.36
CA PRO A 144 -2.63 -21.44 -15.53
C PRO A 144 -4.14 -21.37 -15.25
N ASP A 145 -4.54 -21.48 -13.99
CA ASP A 145 -5.92 -21.35 -13.51
C ASP A 145 -6.21 -19.94 -12.94
N ALA A 146 -5.50 -18.91 -13.40
CA ALA A 146 -5.61 -17.55 -12.87
C ALA A 146 -7.07 -17.05 -12.79
N SER A 147 -7.88 -17.26 -13.83
CA SER A 147 -9.29 -16.82 -13.91
C SER A 147 -10.17 -17.33 -12.76
N ASP A 148 -9.81 -18.44 -12.14
CA ASP A 148 -10.58 -19.08 -11.06
C ASP A 148 -10.17 -18.56 -9.67
N ARG A 149 -9.13 -17.72 -9.59
CA ARG A 149 -8.53 -17.28 -8.33
C ARG A 149 -8.96 -15.87 -7.94
N THR A 150 -9.04 -15.63 -6.64
CA THR A 150 -9.09 -14.29 -6.07
C THR A 150 -7.67 -13.78 -5.84
N ALA A 151 -7.34 -12.64 -6.43
CA ALA A 151 -5.99 -12.07 -6.37
C ALA A 151 -5.86 -11.04 -5.24
N PHE A 152 -4.78 -11.14 -4.49
CA PHE A 152 -4.34 -10.17 -3.50
C PHE A 152 -2.96 -9.68 -3.91
N VAL A 153 -2.85 -8.39 -4.25
CA VAL A 153 -1.62 -7.80 -4.77
C VAL A 153 -1.12 -6.74 -3.79
N CYS A 154 0.17 -6.75 -3.48
CA CYS A 154 0.77 -5.72 -2.64
C CYS A 154 2.23 -5.43 -3.00
N GLY A 155 2.60 -4.17 -3.16
CA GLY A 155 3.95 -3.78 -3.56
C GLY A 155 4.06 -2.33 -4.03
N PRO A 156 5.19 -1.96 -4.65
CA PRO A 156 5.38 -0.63 -5.22
C PRO A 156 4.35 -0.32 -6.32
N THR A 157 3.92 0.93 -6.46
CA THR A 157 2.81 1.29 -7.35
C THR A 157 3.02 0.87 -8.81
N GLY A 158 4.25 0.98 -9.33
CA GLY A 158 4.57 0.52 -10.69
C GLY A 158 4.43 -0.99 -10.87
N PHE A 159 4.70 -1.78 -9.82
CA PHE A 159 4.44 -3.22 -9.83
C PHE A 159 2.94 -3.51 -9.80
N MET A 160 2.22 -2.85 -8.90
CA MET A 160 0.76 -3.00 -8.74
C MET A 160 0.02 -2.75 -10.06
N ALA A 161 0.29 -1.62 -10.73
CA ALA A 161 -0.36 -1.25 -11.98
C ALA A 161 -0.14 -2.29 -13.10
N VAL A 162 1.10 -2.78 -13.24
CA VAL A 162 1.44 -3.80 -14.25
C VAL A 162 0.76 -5.13 -13.93
N MET A 163 0.79 -5.56 -12.67
CA MET A 163 0.15 -6.81 -12.25
C MET A 163 -1.37 -6.75 -12.41
N ARG A 164 -2.03 -5.65 -12.05
CA ARG A 164 -3.47 -5.47 -12.26
C ARG A 164 -3.84 -5.64 -13.73
N GLY A 165 -3.10 -5.02 -14.66
CA GLY A 165 -3.32 -5.20 -16.09
C GLY A 165 -3.19 -6.66 -16.53
N HIS A 166 -2.13 -7.35 -16.08
CA HIS A 166 -1.93 -8.76 -16.40
C HIS A 166 -3.02 -9.67 -15.83
N LEU A 167 -3.48 -9.44 -14.59
CA LEU A 167 -4.54 -10.23 -13.96
C LEU A 167 -5.87 -10.10 -14.73
N LEU A 168 -6.23 -8.88 -15.14
CA LEU A 168 -7.41 -8.63 -15.97
C LEU A 168 -7.30 -9.31 -17.34
N GLU A 169 -6.12 -9.23 -17.99
CA GLU A 169 -5.86 -9.91 -19.26
C GLU A 169 -5.87 -11.44 -19.15
N LEU A 170 -5.58 -11.98 -17.96
CA LEU A 170 -5.70 -13.42 -17.66
C LEU A 170 -7.11 -13.84 -17.24
N GLY A 171 -8.08 -12.91 -17.27
CA GLY A 171 -9.49 -13.21 -17.06
C GLY A 171 -9.92 -13.20 -15.60
N ILE A 172 -9.12 -12.66 -14.67
CA ILE A 172 -9.57 -12.47 -13.28
C ILE A 172 -10.56 -11.29 -13.25
N PRO A 173 -11.79 -11.50 -12.73
CA PRO A 173 -12.76 -10.41 -12.57
C PRO A 173 -12.22 -9.29 -11.68
N ALA A 174 -12.51 -8.03 -12.04
CA ALA A 174 -11.98 -6.86 -11.33
C ALA A 174 -12.39 -6.78 -9.85
N ASP A 175 -13.55 -7.34 -9.50
CA ASP A 175 -14.08 -7.44 -8.14
C ASP A 175 -13.44 -8.55 -7.29
N ARG A 176 -12.62 -9.41 -7.92
CA ARG A 176 -11.78 -10.42 -7.27
C ARG A 176 -10.30 -10.02 -7.20
N ILE A 177 -9.96 -8.77 -7.50
CA ILE A 177 -8.60 -8.23 -7.41
C ILE A 177 -8.55 -7.21 -6.27
N PHE A 178 -7.96 -7.62 -5.15
CA PHE A 178 -7.72 -6.79 -3.99
C PHE A 178 -6.29 -6.27 -4.01
N GLU A 179 -6.11 -5.01 -3.64
CA GLU A 179 -4.83 -4.32 -3.74
C GLU A 179 -4.55 -3.50 -2.48
N GLU A 180 -3.31 -3.54 -2.01
CA GLU A 180 -2.79 -2.63 -0.98
C GLU A 180 -1.49 -2.00 -1.48
N ALA A 181 -1.46 -0.68 -1.59
CA ALA A 181 -0.29 0.07 -2.05
C ALA A 181 0.50 0.63 -0.86
N PHE A 182 1.83 0.50 -0.93
CA PHE A 182 2.72 1.17 0.01
C PHE A 182 3.19 2.51 -0.56
N GLY A 183 2.85 3.59 0.15
CA GLY A 183 3.16 4.96 -0.24
C GLY A 183 2.00 5.65 -0.97
N PRO A 184 2.12 6.96 -1.23
CA PRO A 184 1.09 7.72 -1.92
C PRO A 184 0.83 7.14 -3.32
N ARG A 185 -0.45 6.95 -3.67
CA ARG A 185 -0.86 6.56 -5.01
C ARG A 185 -0.49 7.72 -5.96
N PRO A 186 0.24 7.49 -7.07
CA PRO A 186 0.40 8.52 -8.08
C PRO A 186 -0.98 8.84 -8.65
N ALA A 187 -1.31 10.13 -8.65
CA ALA A 187 -2.55 10.62 -9.23
C ALA A 187 -2.62 10.21 -10.71
N THR A 188 -3.83 9.93 -11.19
CA THR A 188 -4.08 9.92 -12.63
C THR A 188 -4.04 11.36 -13.09
N THR A 189 -2.84 11.87 -13.40
CA THR A 189 -2.64 13.22 -13.87
C THR A 189 -3.25 13.36 -15.27
N THR A 190 -4.45 13.93 -15.36
CA THR A 190 -4.80 14.70 -16.55
C THR A 190 -3.83 15.88 -16.60
N LYS A 191 -2.84 15.82 -17.50
CA LYS A 191 -1.96 16.95 -17.80
C LYS A 191 -2.83 18.16 -18.15
N ILE A 192 -2.85 19.16 -17.28
CA ILE A 192 -3.27 20.52 -17.61
C ILE A 192 -2.01 21.38 -17.57
N SER A 193 -1.94 22.30 -18.51
CA SER A 193 -0.82 23.15 -18.91
C SER A 193 -0.07 23.84 -17.76
N ALA A 194 1.27 23.85 -17.90
CA ALA A 194 2.20 24.60 -17.07
C ALA A 194 1.90 26.11 -17.04
N GLY A 195 1.98 26.69 -15.83
CA GLY A 195 2.27 28.12 -15.68
C GLY A 195 1.33 28.89 -14.73
N GLU A 196 1.34 28.57 -13.44
CA GLU A 196 1.16 29.49 -12.30
C GLU A 196 1.28 28.66 -11.00
N LYS A 197 2.08 29.12 -10.03
CA LYS A 197 2.16 28.43 -8.73
C LYS A 197 0.81 28.52 -8.03
N ALA A 198 0.34 27.40 -7.47
CA ALA A 198 -0.86 27.40 -6.68
C ALA A 198 -0.61 28.11 -5.33
N VAL A 199 -1.65 28.67 -4.72
CA VAL A 199 -1.57 29.34 -3.41
C VAL A 199 -2.62 28.77 -2.50
N VAL A 200 -2.21 28.33 -1.31
CA VAL A 200 -3.09 27.83 -0.25
C VAL A 200 -3.20 28.89 0.84
N SER A 201 -4.44 29.31 1.11
CA SER A 201 -4.77 30.26 2.16
C SER A 201 -5.44 29.55 3.33
N PHE A 202 -4.95 29.83 4.54
CA PHE A 202 -5.52 29.35 5.80
C PHE A 202 -6.27 30.52 6.44
N GLU A 203 -7.60 30.51 6.34
CA GLU A 203 -8.42 31.69 6.62
C GLU A 203 -8.43 32.11 8.09
N ARG A 204 -8.36 31.17 9.04
CA ARG A 204 -8.40 31.49 10.47
C ARG A 204 -7.03 31.90 10.97
N SER A 205 -5.97 31.32 10.42
CA SER A 205 -4.60 31.69 10.79
C SER A 205 -4.08 32.92 10.03
N GLY A 206 -4.68 33.25 8.87
CA GLY A 206 -4.25 34.33 7.98
C GLY A 206 -2.96 34.04 7.21
N PHE A 207 -2.53 32.77 7.14
CA PHE A 207 -1.29 32.39 6.46
C PHE A 207 -1.55 32.03 4.99
N HIS A 208 -0.58 32.34 4.14
CA HIS A 208 -0.60 32.00 2.72
C HIS A 208 0.69 31.26 2.37
N VAL A 209 0.57 30.14 1.68
CA VAL A 209 1.70 29.29 1.27
C VAL A 209 1.63 29.02 -0.21
N GLU A 210 2.72 29.25 -0.92
CA GLU A 210 2.88 28.83 -2.32
C GLU A 210 3.03 27.31 -2.38
N ALA A 211 2.31 26.69 -3.31
CA ALA A 211 2.27 25.25 -3.53
C ALA A 211 2.68 24.94 -4.97
N ASP A 212 3.66 24.05 -5.12
CA ASP A 212 3.94 23.43 -6.41
C ASP A 212 2.88 22.38 -6.75
N GLU A 213 2.78 21.98 -8.02
CA GLU A 213 1.75 21.06 -8.54
C GLU A 213 1.63 19.74 -7.75
N ASP A 214 2.71 19.28 -7.11
CA ASP A 214 2.76 18.03 -6.35
C ASP A 214 2.50 18.20 -4.84
N THR A 215 2.40 19.44 -4.34
CA THR A 215 2.32 19.75 -2.90
C THR A 215 0.89 19.58 -2.40
N THR A 216 0.72 18.83 -1.31
CA THR A 216 -0.58 18.63 -0.67
C THR A 216 -0.93 19.79 0.26
N ILE A 217 -2.23 19.99 0.53
CA ILE A 217 -2.70 20.97 1.52
C ILE A 217 -2.09 20.69 2.91
N LEU A 218 -1.89 19.43 3.28
CA LEU A 218 -1.21 19.05 4.53
C LEU A 218 0.23 19.59 4.57
N ASN A 219 1.03 19.40 3.51
CA ASN A 219 2.40 19.89 3.46
C ASN A 219 2.46 21.43 3.51
N CYS A 220 1.49 22.11 2.88
CA CYS A 220 1.35 23.56 2.99
C CYS A 220 1.05 23.98 4.45
N ALA A 221 0.18 23.24 5.16
CA ALA A 221 -0.14 23.53 6.56
C ALA A 221 1.07 23.35 7.47
N GLU A 222 1.83 22.26 7.28
CA GLU A 222 3.09 22.03 8.01
C GLU A 222 4.10 23.17 7.80
N THR A 223 4.21 23.67 6.57
CA THR A 223 5.08 24.80 6.22
C THR A 223 4.64 26.10 6.90
N ALA A 224 3.34 26.32 7.05
CA ALA A 224 2.77 27.44 7.79
C ALA A 224 2.79 27.25 9.32
N GLY A 225 3.24 26.10 9.82
CA GLY A 225 3.19 25.77 11.25
C GLY A 225 1.79 25.48 11.78
N ILE A 226 0.84 25.15 10.90
CA ILE A 226 -0.56 24.85 11.24
C ILE A 226 -0.70 23.34 11.42
N HIS A 227 -1.21 22.94 12.58
CA HIS A 227 -1.41 21.54 12.89
C HIS A 227 -2.73 21.03 12.32
N ILE A 228 -2.66 19.97 11.51
CA ILE A 228 -3.81 19.18 11.07
C ILE A 228 -3.64 17.77 11.64
N GLU A 229 -4.70 17.24 12.26
CA GLU A 229 -4.67 15.86 12.75
C GLU A 229 -4.49 14.89 11.58
N THR A 230 -3.54 13.96 11.68
CA THR A 230 -3.26 12.98 10.62
C THR A 230 -3.04 11.59 11.20
N ALA A 231 -3.39 10.57 10.41
CA ALA A 231 -3.13 9.18 10.76
C ALA A 231 -2.61 8.37 9.56
N CYS A 232 -3.42 8.18 8.51
CA CYS A 232 -3.00 7.34 7.36
C CYS A 232 -2.14 8.08 6.32
N GLN A 233 -2.30 9.40 6.20
CA GLN A 233 -1.70 10.26 5.17
C GLN A 233 -1.84 9.76 3.71
N MET A 234 -2.85 8.94 3.43
CA MET A 234 -3.08 8.32 2.12
C MET A 234 -4.55 8.38 1.68
N GLY A 235 -5.36 9.26 2.30
CA GLY A 235 -6.75 9.48 1.92
C GLY A 235 -7.73 8.39 2.35
N LEU A 236 -7.37 7.54 3.32
CA LEU A 236 -8.20 6.39 3.75
C LEU A 236 -8.98 6.61 5.05
N CYS A 237 -8.41 7.33 6.03
CA CYS A 237 -8.94 7.32 7.41
C CYS A 237 -9.82 8.51 7.78
N GLY A 238 -9.93 9.53 6.93
CA GLY A 238 -10.73 10.73 7.23
C GLY A 238 -10.17 11.68 8.30
N THR A 239 -9.08 11.35 8.99
CA THR A 239 -8.54 12.17 10.09
C THR A 239 -8.06 13.55 9.61
N CYS A 240 -7.46 13.61 8.42
CA CYS A 240 -6.94 14.85 7.83
C CYS A 240 -8.05 15.71 7.19
N LYS A 241 -9.31 15.57 7.64
CA LYS A 241 -10.47 16.24 7.06
C LYS A 241 -10.48 17.72 7.42
N VAL A 242 -10.56 18.57 6.40
CA VAL A 242 -10.59 20.03 6.52
C VAL A 242 -11.65 20.59 5.58
N LYS A 243 -12.21 21.76 5.90
CA LYS A 243 -13.25 22.37 5.07
C LYS A 243 -12.62 23.26 3.99
N LEU A 244 -12.98 23.01 2.74
CA LEU A 244 -12.62 23.85 1.60
C LEU A 244 -13.61 25.01 1.51
N THR A 245 -13.14 26.24 1.70
CA THR A 245 -13.99 27.43 1.67
C THR A 245 -13.99 28.09 0.30
N ARG A 246 -12.89 27.96 -0.46
CA ARG A 246 -12.76 28.53 -1.81
C ARG A 246 -11.78 27.75 -2.68
N GLY A 247 -12.07 27.73 -3.97
CA GLY A 247 -11.20 27.13 -4.99
C GLY A 247 -11.51 25.66 -5.26
N GLU A 248 -10.63 25.01 -6.00
CA GLU A 248 -10.75 23.59 -6.36
C GLU A 248 -9.48 22.84 -5.98
N VAL A 249 -9.65 21.58 -5.58
CA VAL A 249 -8.52 20.68 -5.30
C VAL A 249 -8.61 19.43 -6.14
N ASP A 250 -7.46 18.91 -6.52
CA ASP A 250 -7.33 17.55 -7.02
C ASP A 250 -7.16 16.60 -5.84
N MET A 251 -8.21 15.86 -5.50
CA MET A 251 -8.24 14.97 -4.35
C MET A 251 -8.22 13.51 -4.80
N SER A 252 -7.18 12.79 -4.40
CA SER A 252 -7.01 11.36 -4.67
C SER A 252 -7.23 10.54 -3.40
N ASP A 253 -8.47 10.47 -2.91
CA ASP A 253 -8.82 9.73 -1.70
C ASP A 253 -9.13 8.24 -1.97
N MET A 254 -9.14 7.45 -0.90
CA MET A 254 -9.41 6.02 -0.91
C MET A 254 -10.73 5.69 -0.20
N GLY A 255 -11.70 6.61 -0.25
CA GLY A 255 -12.97 6.49 0.48
C GLY A 255 -12.90 6.99 1.92
N GLY A 256 -11.95 7.87 2.23
CA GLY A 256 -11.78 8.45 3.57
C GLY A 256 -12.81 9.52 3.92
N LEU A 257 -13.73 9.87 3.01
CA LEU A 257 -14.84 10.79 3.23
C LEU A 257 -16.18 10.11 2.93
N SER A 258 -17.20 10.47 3.72
CA SER A 258 -18.57 10.08 3.41
C SER A 258 -19.17 10.98 2.32
N GLU A 259 -20.25 10.54 1.67
CA GLU A 259 -20.98 11.37 0.69
C GLU A 259 -21.50 12.68 1.30
N VAL A 260 -21.82 12.68 2.60
CA VAL A 260 -22.27 13.89 3.32
C VAL A 260 -21.11 14.86 3.47
N ASP A 261 -19.94 14.37 3.88
CA ASP A 261 -18.75 15.21 4.01
C ASP A 261 -18.37 15.89 2.69
N CYS A 262 -18.42 15.14 1.57
CA CYS A 262 -18.15 15.69 0.25
C CYS A 262 -19.16 16.80 -0.13
N LYS A 263 -20.44 16.62 0.20
CA LYS A 263 -21.49 17.63 -0.07
C LYS A 263 -21.33 18.88 0.79
N ASP A 264 -20.83 18.73 2.01
CA ASP A 264 -20.59 19.82 2.95
C ASP A 264 -19.27 20.57 2.68
N GLY A 265 -18.55 20.21 1.61
CA GLY A 265 -17.33 20.87 1.15
C GLY A 265 -16.07 20.45 1.92
N PHE A 266 -16.07 19.27 2.54
CA PHE A 266 -14.88 18.74 3.19
C PHE A 266 -13.95 18.05 2.19
N ILE A 267 -12.66 18.21 2.43
CA ILE A 267 -11.56 17.58 1.69
C ILE A 267 -10.57 16.91 2.65
N LEU A 268 -9.75 16.00 2.13
CA LEU A 268 -8.67 15.38 2.90
C LEU A 268 -7.35 16.08 2.61
N ALA A 269 -6.85 16.86 3.56
CA ALA A 269 -5.64 17.68 3.40
C ALA A 269 -4.42 16.85 2.96
N CYS A 270 -4.34 15.60 3.41
CA CYS A 270 -3.23 14.69 3.17
C CYS A 270 -3.14 14.14 1.73
N CYS A 271 -4.22 14.23 0.94
CA CYS A 271 -4.25 13.76 -0.45
C CYS A 271 -4.92 14.75 -1.42
N SER A 272 -5.14 15.98 -0.98
CA SER A 272 -5.68 17.08 -1.80
C SER A 272 -4.56 17.99 -2.25
N ARG A 273 -4.52 18.32 -3.55
CA ARG A 273 -3.57 19.27 -4.15
C ARG A 273 -4.32 20.49 -4.69
N PRO A 274 -3.84 21.71 -4.46
CA PRO A 274 -4.55 22.91 -4.88
C PRO A 274 -4.51 23.11 -6.39
N ARG A 275 -5.64 23.53 -6.99
CA ARG A 275 -5.69 24.04 -8.36
C ARG A 275 -5.78 25.56 -8.33
N GLY A 276 -4.67 26.24 -8.63
CA GLY A 276 -4.58 27.69 -8.53
C GLY A 276 -4.72 28.19 -7.09
N HIS A 277 -5.62 29.14 -6.83
CA HIS A 277 -5.81 29.70 -5.49
C HIS A 277 -6.91 28.96 -4.70
N VAL A 278 -6.53 28.35 -3.58
CA VAL A 278 -7.39 27.58 -2.68
C VAL A 278 -7.41 28.20 -1.28
N ALA A 279 -8.55 28.17 -0.61
CA ALA A 279 -8.68 28.56 0.80
C ALA A 279 -9.35 27.45 1.63
N VAL A 280 -8.82 27.23 2.83
CA VAL A 280 -9.31 26.25 3.80
C VAL A 280 -9.60 26.91 5.15
N ASP A 281 -10.61 26.40 5.85
CA ASP A 281 -11.10 26.92 7.14
C ASP A 281 -10.19 26.50 8.31
N LEU A 282 -8.95 26.97 8.30
CA LEU A 282 -7.89 26.67 9.27
C LEU A 282 -7.01 27.86 9.61
#